data_AF-A0A5K0WD87-F1
#
_entry.id   AF-A0A5K0WD87-F1
#
_cell.length_a   1.000
_cell.length_b   1.000
_cell.length_c   1.000
_cell.angle_alpha   90.00
_cell.angle_beta   90.00
_cell.angle_gamma   90.00
#
_symmetry.space_group_name_H-M   'P 1'
#
loop_
_entity.id
_entity.type
_entity.pdbx_description
1 polymer ?
#
loop_
_entity_poly.entity_id
_entity_poly.type
_entity_poly.pdbx_seq_one_letter_code
_entity_poly.pdbx_strand_id
1 'polypeptide(L)' 'PTFYKIIKKGAVEDYSAMPYLATMLNCMLWCTYGLPMVHPHSLLVITINGIGLVVETIYLTLYLIYATTQQR' A
#
# COMPACT_ATOMS: atom_id res chain seq x y z
N PRO A 1 2.59 14.43 6.33
CA PRO A 1 1.95 14.48 7.68
C PRO A 1 2.30 13.28 8.58
N THR A 2 2.28 12.05 8.05
CA THR A 2 2.61 10.82 8.82
C THR A 2 4.00 10.28 8.47
N PHE A 3 4.31 10.14 7.18
CA PHE A 3 5.61 9.65 6.71
C PHE A 3 6.78 10.60 6.99
N TYR A 4 6.54 11.91 6.91
CA TYR A 4 7.52 12.91 7.34
C TYR A 4 7.90 12.72 8.83
N LYS A 5 6.96 12.28 9.68
CA LYS A 5 7.26 11.97 11.08
C LYS A 5 8.04 10.67 11.22
N ILE A 6 7.68 9.62 10.47
CA ILE A 6 8.41 8.33 10.47
C ILE A 6 9.86 8.51 10.00
N ILE A 7 10.07 9.21 8.88
CA ILE A 7 11.41 9.48 8.33
C ILE A 7 12.22 10.39 9.27
N LYS A 8 11.60 11.44 9.83
CA LYS A 8 12.29 12.37 10.74
C LYS A 8 12.64 11.73 12.08
N LYS A 9 11.84 10.78 12.56
CA LYS A 9 12.08 10.07 13.83
C LYS A 9 12.86 8.77 13.66
N GLY A 10 12.97 8.22 12.45
CA GLY A 10 13.62 6.93 12.18
C GLY A 10 12.87 5.71 12.77
N ALA A 11 11.66 5.93 13.28
CA ALA A 11 10.89 4.95 14.03
C ALA A 11 9.43 4.99 13.57
N VAL A 12 8.89 3.82 13.27
CA VAL A 12 7.44 3.60 13.26
C VAL A 12 7.05 3.35 14.71
N GLU A 13 6.37 4.33 15.30
CA GLU A 13 5.84 4.30 16.66
C GLU A 13 4.65 3.28 16.73
N ASP A 14 3.48 3.66 17.23
CA ASP A 14 2.27 2.80 17.25
C ASP A 14 1.55 2.68 15.90
N TYR A 15 2.23 3.00 14.79
CA TYR A 15 1.59 2.89 13.47
C TYR A 15 1.47 1.41 13.10
N SER A 16 0.25 0.94 12.86
CA SER A 16 0.02 -0.42 12.40
C SER A 16 0.13 -0.52 10.87
N ALA A 17 0.80 -1.58 10.38
CA ALA A 17 0.82 -1.94 8.96
C ALA A 17 -0.51 -2.53 8.45
N MET A 18 -1.41 -2.94 9.36
CA MET A 18 -2.69 -3.59 9.04
C MET A 18 -3.57 -2.82 8.03
N PRO A 19 -3.82 -1.51 8.20
CA PRO A 19 -4.62 -0.75 7.23
C PRO A 19 -3.98 -0.72 5.83
N TYR A 20 -2.65 -0.59 5.73
CA TYR A 20 -1.94 -0.57 4.44
C TYR A 20 -2.01 -1.94 3.73
N LEU A 21 -1.85 -3.03 4.49
CA LEU A 21 -2.03 -4.40 3.97
C LEU A 21 -3.46 -4.64 3.49
N ALA A 22 -4.47 -4.19 4.26
CA ALA A 22 -5.87 -4.34 3.89
C ALA A 22 -6.19 -3.59 2.59
N THR A 23 -5.71 -2.35 2.43
CA THR A 23 -5.89 -1.56 1.21
C THR A 23 -5.15 -2.20 0.03
N MET A 24 -3.94 -2.71 0.23
CA MET A 24 -3.19 -3.41 -0.82
C MET A 24 -3.93 -4.65 -1.32
N LEU A 25 -4.49 -5.46 -0.42
CA LEU A 25 -5.32 -6.61 -0.79
C LEU A 25 -6.61 -6.18 -1.52
N ASN A 26 -7.25 -5.11 -1.07
CA ASN A 26 -8.42 -4.55 -1.74
C ASN A 26 -8.10 -4.11 -3.18
N CYS A 27 -7.00 -3.39 -3.39
CA CYS A 27 -6.54 -2.97 -4.71
C CYS A 27 -6.19 -4.17 -5.60
N MET A 28 -5.56 -5.22 -5.05
CA MET A 28 -5.31 -6.46 -5.79
C MET A 28 -6.61 -7.10 -6.28
N LEU A 29 -7.62 -7.22 -5.41
CA LEU A 29 -8.92 -7.78 -5.77
C LEU A 29 -9.58 -6.96 -6.89
N TRP A 30 -9.60 -5.64 -6.78
CA TRP A 30 -10.17 -4.77 -7.82
C TRP A 30 -9.39 -4.80 -9.14
N CYS A 31 -8.07 -4.91 -9.10
CA CYS A 31 -7.25 -5.11 -10.29
C CYS A 31 -7.59 -6.44 -10.97
N THR A 32 -7.74 -7.53 -10.22
CA THR A 32 -8.14 -8.84 -10.78
C THR A 32 -9.56 -8.81 -11.35
N TYR A 33 -10.47 -8.09 -10.70
CA TYR A 33 -11.84 -7.88 -11.19
C TYR A 33 -11.88 -7.05 -12.48
N GLY A 34 -11.05 -6.02 -12.57
CA GLY A 34 -11.01 -5.12 -13.72
C GLY A 34 -10.37 -5.73 -14.97
N LEU A 35 -9.73 -6.89 -14.87
CA LEU A 35 -9.11 -7.56 -16.02
C LEU A 35 -10.14 -7.82 -17.12
N PRO A 36 -9.77 -7.63 -18.41
CA PRO A 36 -10.68 -7.78 -19.54
C PRO A 36 -11.23 -9.21 -19.69
N MET A 37 -10.57 -10.21 -19.08
CA MET A 37 -11.07 -11.59 -19.00
C MET A 37 -12.23 -11.77 -18.01
N VAL A 38 -12.33 -10.93 -16.97
CA VAL A 38 -13.36 -11.01 -15.92
C VAL A 38 -14.46 -9.98 -16.18
N HIS A 39 -14.06 -8.72 -16.43
CA HIS A 39 -14.99 -7.65 -16.73
C HIS A 39 -14.47 -6.80 -17.90
N PRO A 40 -15.04 -6.93 -19.11
CA PRO A 40 -14.68 -6.09 -20.24
C PRO A 40 -14.97 -4.60 -19.95
N HIS A 41 -14.16 -3.70 -20.52
CA HIS A 41 -14.27 -2.23 -20.40
C HIS A 41 -13.97 -1.61 -19.01
N SER A 42 -13.34 -2.34 -18.08
CA SER A 42 -13.02 -1.85 -16.73
C SER A 42 -11.62 -1.23 -16.57
N LEU A 43 -11.08 -0.59 -17.62
CA LEU A 43 -9.73 -0.01 -17.60
C LEU A 43 -9.52 1.04 -16.50
N LEU A 44 -10.52 1.88 -16.23
CA LEU A 44 -10.45 2.89 -15.16
C LEU A 44 -10.29 2.26 -13.77
N VAL A 45 -10.90 1.09 -13.55
CA VAL A 45 -10.80 0.35 -12.27
C VAL A 45 -9.40 -0.22 -12.11
N ILE A 46 -8.80 -0.74 -13.18
CA ILE A 46 -7.41 -1.23 -13.14
C ILE A 46 -6.44 -0.08 -12.90
N THR A 47 -6.58 1.05 -13.58
CA THR A 47 -5.61 2.14 -13.46
C THR A 47 -5.62 2.77 -12.08
N ILE A 48 -6.81 3.05 -11.51
CA ILE A 48 -6.91 3.65 -10.17
C ILE A 48 -6.40 2.70 -9.08
N ASN A 49 -6.77 1.41 -9.14
CA ASN A 49 -6.33 0.41 -8.17
C ASN A 49 -4.87 0.01 -8.36
N GLY A 50 -4.36 0.05 -9.59
CA GLY A 50 -2.94 -0.17 -9.90
C GLY A 50 -2.06 0.93 -9.31
N ILE A 51 -2.46 2.20 -9.45
CA ILE A 51 -1.77 3.32 -8.79
C ILE A 51 -1.83 3.16 -7.26
N GLY A 52 -3.01 2.81 -6.73
CA GLY A 52 -3.18 2.49 -5.30
C GLY A 52 -2.22 1.40 -4.83
N LEU A 53 -2.08 0.32 -5.61
CA LEU A 53 -1.16 -0.77 -5.31
C LEU A 53 0.30 -0.32 -5.24
N VAL A 54 0.75 0.51 -6.19
CA VAL A 54 2.12 1.06 -6.20
C VAL A 54 2.37 1.91 -4.97
N VAL A 55 1.42 2.78 -4.62
CA VAL A 55 1.52 3.66 -3.44
C VAL A 55 1.56 2.85 -2.14
N GLU A 56 0.66 1.87 -1.97
CA GLU A 56 0.63 0.98 -0.80
C GLU A 56 1.90 0.14 -0.69
N THR A 57 2.45 -0.33 -1.81
CA THR A 57 3.72 -1.08 -1.84
C THR A 57 4.88 -0.21 -1.36
N ILE A 58 4.94 1.06 -1.79
CA ILE A 58 5.96 2.01 -1.30
C ILE A 58 5.79 2.23 0.20
N TYR A 59 4.56 2.38 0.69
CA TYR A 59 4.29 2.55 2.11
C TYR A 59 4.74 1.36 2.95
N LEU A 60 4.39 0.13 2.54
CA LEU A 60 4.80 -1.08 3.24
C LEU A 60 6.31 -1.30 3.18
N THR A 61 6.95 -1.01 2.04
CA THR A 61 8.40 -1.11 1.90
C THR A 61 9.12 -0.20 2.90
N LEU A 62 8.70 1.07 2.95
CA LEU A 62 9.29 2.02 3.89
C LEU A 62 8.95 1.64 5.35
N TYR A 63 7.72 1.20 5.62
CA TYR A 63 7.33 0.71 6.94
C TYR A 63 8.27 -0.42 7.42
N LEU A 64 8.56 -1.41 6.57
CA LEU A 64 9.44 -2.53 6.91
C LEU A 64 10.89 -2.09 7.18
N ILE A 65 11.40 -1.12 6.41
CA ILE A 65 12.74 -0.55 6.60
C ILE A 65 12.85 0.17 7.96
N TYR A 66 11.84 0.97 8.34
CA TYR A 66 11.87 1.71 9.60
C TYR A 66 11.41 0.87 10.81
N ALA A 67 10.57 -0.16 10.61
CA ALA A 67 10.14 -1.08 11.67
C ALA A 67 11.29 -1.95 12.18
N THR A 68 12.14 -2.42 11.28
CA THR A 68 13.35 -3.18 11.65
C THR A 68 14.39 -2.33 12.37
N THR A 69 14.37 -1.01 12.17
CA THR A 69 15.25 -0.07 12.89
C THR A 69 14.80 0.17 14.33
N GLN A 70 13.49 0.09 14.62
CA GLN A 70 12.93 0.22 15.98
C GLN A 70 13.14 -1.01 16.88
N GLN A 71 13.42 -2.18 16.31
CA GLN A 71 13.70 -3.40 17.07
C GLN A 71 15.19 -3.59 17.42
N ARG A 72 16.06 -2.65 17.04
CA ARG A 72 17.48 -2.61 17.39
C ARG A 72 17.74 -1.53 18.44
#